data_AF-A0A2V6UBE9-F1
#
_entry.id   AF-A0A2V6UBE9-F1
#
_cell.length_a   1.000
_cell.length_b   1.000
_cell.length_c   1.000
_cell.angle_alpha   90.00
_cell.angle_beta   90.00
_cell.angle_gamma   90.00
#
_symmetry.space_group_name_H-M   'P 1'
#
loop_
_entity.id
_entity.type
_entity.pdbx_description
1 polymer ?
#
loop_
_entity_poly.entity_id
_entity_poly.type
_entity_poly.pdbx_seq_one_letter_code
_entity_poly.pdbx_strand_id
1 'polypeptide(L)'
;EQEASPDFARLTVANQAAAMYARYVAALLKRMARSQALTADPGVEGFTIILEWLKQSVRAASDRPIHETVAVFVDKASALDFLAGRITPRALADRADIRLWDGETSLENLRLTRLAEDDFVSTYKMKNYQLDPSVTCP
;
A
#
# COMPACT_ATOMS: atom_id res chain seq x y z
N GLU A 1 4.03 -13.00 15.14
CA GLU A 1 3.70 -11.57 15.19
C GLU A 1 4.61 -10.83 14.20
N GLN A 2 4.09 -9.85 13.46
CA GLN A 2 4.94 -9.01 12.60
C GLN A 2 5.74 -8.07 13.50
N GLU A 3 7.01 -8.33 13.73
CA GLU A 3 7.91 -7.31 14.28
C GLU A 3 8.05 -6.20 13.23
N ALA A 4 7.47 -5.04 13.51
CA ALA A 4 7.57 -3.88 12.64
C ALA A 4 9.02 -3.40 12.61
N SER A 5 9.54 -3.09 11.42
CA SER A 5 10.88 -2.53 11.28
C SER A 5 11.00 -1.25 12.11
N PRO A 6 12.03 -1.10 12.97
CA PRO A 6 12.28 0.12 13.73
C PRO A 6 12.39 1.37 12.85
N ASP A 7 12.81 1.20 11.60
CA ASP A 7 12.94 2.30 10.64
C ASP A 7 11.57 2.77 10.14
N PHE A 8 10.61 1.85 9.96
CA PHE A 8 9.23 2.18 9.58
C PHE A 8 8.51 2.90 10.71
N ALA A 9 8.73 2.48 11.96
CA ALA A 9 8.15 3.13 13.14
C ALA A 9 8.57 4.60 13.33
N ARG A 10 9.74 4.99 12.81
CA ARG A 10 10.28 6.36 12.92
C ARG A 10 9.74 7.32 11.85
N LEU A 11 9.04 6.79 10.84
CA LEU A 11 8.44 7.61 9.79
C LEU A 11 7.22 8.37 10.34
N THR A 12 6.95 9.54 9.76
CA THR A 12 5.65 10.21 9.97
C THR A 12 4.53 9.33 9.41
N VAL A 13 3.32 9.44 9.96
CA VAL A 13 2.14 8.64 9.51
C VAL A 13 1.92 8.78 8.00
N ALA A 14 2.15 9.96 7.43
CA ALA A 14 2.08 10.20 5.99
C ALA A 14 3.13 9.41 5.19
N ASN A 15 4.37 9.33 5.69
CA ASN A 15 5.43 8.54 5.06
C ASN A 15 5.23 7.04 5.25
N GLN A 16 4.64 6.61 6.38
CA GLN A 16 4.21 5.22 6.59
C GLN A 16 3.12 4.84 5.59
N ALA A 17 2.09 5.69 5.43
CA ALA A 17 1.04 5.49 4.45
C ALA A 17 1.59 5.42 3.02
N ALA A 18 2.55 6.29 2.65
CA ALA A 18 3.22 6.23 1.35
C ALA A 18 3.99 4.93 1.14
N ALA A 19 4.70 4.44 2.15
CA ALA A 19 5.41 3.16 2.10
C ALA A 19 4.44 1.97 2.01
N MET A 20 3.35 1.98 2.77
CA MET A 20 2.29 0.97 2.72
C MET A 20 1.62 0.95 1.34
N TYR A 21 1.31 2.13 0.79
CA TYR A 21 0.78 2.28 -0.56
C TYR A 21 1.71 1.63 -1.59
N ALA A 22 2.98 2.06 -1.62
CA ALA A 22 3.97 1.60 -2.58
C ALA A 22 4.15 0.07 -2.52
N ARG A 23 4.11 -0.48 -1.31
CA ARG A 23 4.31 -1.92 -1.07
C ARG A 23 3.14 -2.78 -1.50
N TYR A 24 1.90 -2.34 -1.26
CA TYR A 24 0.75 -3.25 -1.30
C TYR A 24 -0.29 -2.92 -2.37
N VAL A 25 -0.51 -1.64 -2.70
CA VAL A 25 -1.66 -1.23 -3.52
C VAL A 25 -1.62 -1.84 -4.92
N ALA A 26 -0.47 -1.77 -5.59
CA ALA A 26 -0.32 -2.34 -6.94
C ALA A 26 -0.59 -3.85 -6.97
N ALA A 27 -0.04 -4.59 -6.00
CA ALA A 27 -0.18 -6.05 -5.93
C ALA A 27 -1.63 -6.46 -5.59
N LEU A 28 -2.26 -5.76 -4.64
CA LEU A 28 -3.64 -6.04 -4.23
C LEU A 28 -4.63 -5.68 -5.34
N LEU A 29 -4.45 -4.53 -6.01
CA LEU A 29 -5.28 -4.13 -7.14
C LEU A 29 -5.21 -5.15 -8.27
N LYS A 30 -3.99 -5.59 -8.63
CA LYS A 30 -3.79 -6.67 -9.60
C LYS A 30 -4.52 -7.94 -9.20
N ARG A 31 -4.46 -8.35 -7.92
CA ARG A 31 -5.11 -9.56 -7.42
C ARG A 31 -6.64 -9.45 -7.48
N MET A 32 -7.20 -8.31 -7.08
CA MET A 32 -8.64 -8.05 -7.10
C MET A 32 -9.20 -8.03 -8.54
N ALA A 33 -8.44 -7.43 -9.46
CA ALA A 33 -8.83 -7.33 -10.86
C ALA A 33 -8.45 -8.54 -11.73
N ARG A 34 -7.97 -9.64 -11.14
CA ARG A 34 -7.72 -10.91 -11.88
C ARG A 34 -9.00 -11.48 -12.49
N SER A 35 -10.14 -11.25 -11.85
CA SER A 35 -11.42 -11.75 -12.34
C SER A 35 -11.93 -10.85 -13.47
N GLN A 36 -11.98 -11.40 -14.69
CA GLN A 36 -12.57 -10.71 -15.83
C GLN A 36 -14.05 -10.38 -15.60
N ALA A 37 -14.76 -11.20 -14.80
CA ALA A 37 -16.14 -10.90 -14.43
C ALA A 37 -16.25 -9.58 -13.67
N LEU A 38 -15.35 -9.32 -12.70
CA LEU A 38 -15.35 -8.07 -11.93
C LEU A 38 -14.94 -6.86 -12.78
N THR A 39 -14.00 -7.03 -13.70
CA THR A 39 -13.56 -5.93 -14.57
C THR A 39 -14.52 -5.65 -15.72
N ALA A 40 -15.29 -6.64 -16.18
CA ALA A 40 -16.31 -6.46 -17.21
C ALA A 40 -17.68 -6.03 -16.65
N ASP A 41 -17.96 -6.25 -15.36
CA ASP A 41 -19.23 -5.92 -14.73
C ASP A 41 -19.48 -4.40 -14.71
N PRO A 42 -20.54 -3.89 -15.38
CA PRO A 42 -20.86 -2.46 -15.37
C PRO A 42 -21.32 -1.94 -14.00
N GLY A 43 -21.72 -2.80 -13.07
CA GLY A 43 -22.09 -2.44 -11.70
C GLY A 43 -20.89 -2.22 -10.77
N VAL A 44 -19.68 -2.57 -11.21
CA VAL A 44 -18.45 -2.27 -10.47
C VAL A 44 -17.96 -0.87 -10.84
N GLU A 45 -17.99 0.06 -9.89
CA GLU A 45 -17.55 1.45 -10.09
C GLU A 45 -16.07 1.66 -9.78
N GLY A 46 -15.45 0.77 -9.00
CA GLY A 46 -14.07 0.90 -8.60
C GLY A 46 -13.63 -0.15 -7.59
N PHE A 47 -12.46 0.11 -7.00
CA PHE A 47 -11.78 -0.76 -6.06
C PHE A 47 -11.38 0.04 -4.82
N THR A 48 -11.57 -0.54 -3.65
CA THR A 48 -11.10 0.02 -2.38
C THR A 48 -10.09 -0.92 -1.75
N ILE A 49 -8.94 -0.36 -1.36
CA ILE A 49 -7.89 -1.07 -0.66
C ILE A 49 -7.69 -0.39 0.69
N ILE A 50 -7.87 -1.15 1.77
CA ILE A 50 -7.67 -0.69 3.15
C ILE A 50 -6.42 -1.38 3.68
N LEU A 51 -5.44 -0.59 4.09
CA LEU A 51 -4.20 -1.07 4.69
C LEU A 51 -4.13 -0.56 6.12
N GLU A 52 -3.81 -1.45 7.05
CA GLU A 52 -3.77 -1.18 8.47
C GLU A 52 -2.43 -1.65 9.04
N TRP A 53 -1.83 -0.87 9.94
CA TRP A 53 -0.62 -1.25 10.66
C TRP A 53 -0.67 -0.76 12.11
N LEU A 54 0.08 -1.43 12.98
CA LEU A 54 0.13 -1.08 14.40
C LEU A 54 0.98 0.17 14.62
N LYS A 55 0.44 1.15 15.35
CA LYS A 55 1.16 2.37 15.74
C LYS A 55 2.23 2.04 16.78
N GLN A 56 3.49 2.11 16.38
CA GLN A 56 4.66 1.77 17.19
C GLN A 56 5.06 2.98 18.07
N SER A 57 4.36 3.16 19.18
CA SER A 57 4.68 4.17 20.21
C SER A 57 5.16 3.45 21.47
N VAL A 58 6.01 4.10 22.27
CA VAL A 58 6.39 3.58 23.60
C VAL A 58 5.12 3.55 24.44
N ARG A 59 4.63 2.35 24.77
CA ARG A 59 3.38 2.14 25.50
C ARG A 59 3.60 1.35 26.77
N ALA A 60 2.76 1.60 27.76
CA ALA A 60 2.64 0.69 28.88
C ALA A 60 2.04 -0.64 28.38
N ALA A 61 2.41 -1.76 28.99
CA ALA A 61 1.88 -3.07 28.62
C ALA A 61 0.34 -3.18 28.76
N SER A 62 -0.29 -2.23 29.44
CA SER A 62 -1.75 -2.13 29.63
C SER A 62 -2.50 -1.38 28.53
N ASP A 63 -1.81 -0.71 27.59
CA ASP A 63 -2.47 0.13 26.60
C ASP A 63 -3.02 -0.68 25.43
N ARG A 64 -4.23 -0.34 24.97
CA ARG A 64 -4.84 -0.97 23.80
C ARG A 64 -4.00 -0.72 22.54
N PRO A 65 -3.82 -1.72 21.65
CA PRO A 65 -3.28 -1.54 20.30
C PRO A 65 -4.07 -0.48 19.53
N ILE A 66 -3.37 0.51 18.95
CA ILE A 66 -3.96 1.54 18.09
C ILE A 66 -3.39 1.30 16.70
N HIS A 67 -4.28 1.23 15.73
CA HIS A 67 -3.91 1.00 14.35
C HIS A 67 -4.02 2.28 13.54
N GLU A 68 -3.04 2.48 12.68
CA GLU A 68 -3.08 3.52 11.65
C GLU A 68 -3.60 2.87 10.37
N THR A 69 -4.40 3.60 9.61
CA THR A 69 -5.14 3.05 8.46
C THR A 69 -5.08 3.98 7.28
N VAL A 70 -4.74 3.46 6.09
CA VAL A 70 -4.94 4.17 4.83
C VAL A 70 -5.98 3.43 4.00
N ALA A 71 -6.99 4.15 3.53
CA ALA A 71 -7.96 3.69 2.54
C ALA A 71 -7.67 4.36 1.20
N VAL A 72 -7.55 3.55 0.16
CA VAL A 72 -7.26 3.97 -1.21
C VAL A 72 -8.44 3.59 -2.07
N PHE A 73 -9.17 4.59 -2.54
CA PHE A 73 -10.32 4.45 -3.42
C PHE A 73 -9.87 4.77 -4.85
N VAL A 74 -9.99 3.78 -5.73
CA VAL A 74 -9.59 3.87 -7.13
C VAL A 74 -10.83 3.63 -7.99
N ASP A 75 -11.16 4.59 -8.85
CA ASP A 75 -12.23 4.39 -9.83
C ASP A 75 -11.85 3.30 -10.86
N LYS A 76 -12.85 2.66 -11.45
CA LYS A 76 -12.62 1.54 -12.38
C LYS A 76 -11.78 1.95 -13.60
N ALA A 77 -11.92 3.17 -14.12
CA ALA A 77 -11.16 3.62 -15.28
C ALA A 77 -9.66 3.75 -14.95
N SER A 78 -9.33 4.38 -13.83
CA SER A 78 -7.96 4.50 -13.32
C SER A 78 -7.35 3.12 -12.99
N ALA A 79 -8.14 2.21 -12.41
CA ALA A 79 -7.70 0.85 -12.16
C ALA A 79 -7.35 0.11 -13.46
N LEU A 80 -8.21 0.18 -14.47
CA LEU A 80 -7.97 -0.46 -15.77
C LEU A 80 -6.80 0.15 -16.52
N ASP A 81 -6.63 1.48 -16.46
CA ASP A 81 -5.44 2.17 -17.00
C ASP A 81 -4.16 1.67 -16.34
N PHE A 82 -4.15 1.53 -15.02
CA PHE A 82 -3.00 1.04 -14.28
C PHE A 82 -2.67 -0.42 -14.63
N LEU A 83 -3.69 -1.28 -14.68
CA LEU A 83 -3.54 -2.71 -15.00
C LEU A 83 -3.08 -2.93 -16.45
N ALA A 84 -3.49 -2.04 -17.36
CA ALA A 84 -3.01 -2.03 -18.74
C ALA A 84 -1.61 -1.40 -18.90
N GLY A 85 -0.99 -0.92 -17.81
CA GLY A 85 0.33 -0.27 -17.84
C GLY A 85 0.32 1.14 -18.44
N ARG A 86 -0.85 1.78 -18.59
CA ARG A 86 -0.99 3.13 -19.16
C ARG A 86 -0.64 4.24 -18.16
N ILE A 87 -0.72 3.96 -16.87
CA ILE A 87 -0.35 4.90 -15.81
C ILE A 87 0.58 4.26 -14.78
N THR A 88 1.46 5.06 -14.22
CA THR A 88 2.42 4.64 -13.19
C THR A 88 1.74 4.53 -11.81
N PRO A 89 2.35 3.85 -10.82
CA PRO A 89 1.83 3.81 -9.45
C PRO A 89 1.63 5.20 -8.82
N ARG A 90 2.48 6.17 -9.18
CA ARG A 90 2.36 7.57 -8.77
C ARG A 90 1.16 8.25 -9.41
N ALA A 91 0.99 8.11 -10.72
CA ALA A 91 -0.18 8.65 -11.42
C ALA A 91 -1.50 8.02 -10.94
N LEU A 92 -1.47 6.74 -10.55
CA LEU A 92 -2.61 6.09 -9.89
C LEU A 92 -2.93 6.75 -8.55
N ALA A 93 -1.91 7.05 -7.74
CA ALA A 93 -2.10 7.70 -6.43
C ALA A 93 -2.65 9.12 -6.57
N ASP A 94 -2.21 9.86 -7.59
CA ASP A 94 -2.68 11.21 -7.88
C ASP A 94 -4.16 11.24 -8.32
N ARG A 95 -4.66 10.12 -8.88
CA ARG A 95 -6.06 9.95 -9.29
C ARG A 95 -6.96 9.34 -8.21
N ALA A 96 -6.38 8.68 -7.21
CA ALA A 96 -7.12 8.02 -6.15
C ALA A 96 -7.63 9.01 -5.08
N ASP A 97 -8.78 8.72 -4.48
CA ASP A 97 -9.15 9.32 -3.19
C ASP A 97 -8.44 8.53 -2.09
N ILE A 98 -7.52 9.19 -1.38
CA ILE A 98 -6.70 8.58 -0.34
C ILE A 98 -7.04 9.22 0.99
N ARG A 99 -7.50 8.39 1.93
CA ARG A 99 -7.87 8.80 3.28
C ARG A 99 -6.99 8.10 4.30
N LEU A 100 -6.49 8.85 5.25
CA LEU A 100 -5.60 8.37 6.30
C LEU A 100 -6.23 8.61 7.67
N TRP A 101 -6.04 7.64 8.57
CA TRP A 101 -6.41 7.74 9.98
C TRP A 101 -5.21 7.39 10.84
N ASP A 102 -4.96 8.16 11.89
CA ASP A 102 -3.86 7.95 12.84
C ASP A 102 -4.24 7.05 14.03
N GLY A 103 -5.43 6.43 13.93
CA GLY A 103 -6.07 5.59 14.92
C GLY A 103 -7.14 6.27 15.75
N GLU A 104 -7.26 7.60 15.68
CA GLU A 104 -8.30 8.36 16.37
C GLU A 104 -9.00 9.35 15.43
N THR A 105 -8.23 10.03 14.58
CA THR A 105 -8.74 11.11 13.72
C THR A 105 -8.45 10.86 12.25
N SER A 106 -9.32 11.39 11.39
CA SER A 106 -9.03 11.44 9.96
C SER A 106 -8.02 12.55 9.69
N LEU A 107 -6.94 12.20 9.00
CA LEU A 107 -5.94 13.14 8.52
C LEU A 107 -6.35 13.59 7.11
N GLU A 108 -6.98 14.77 7.02
CA GLU A 108 -7.45 15.33 5.75
C GLU A 108 -6.31 15.80 4.84
N ASN A 109 -6.58 15.89 3.53
CA ASN A 109 -5.72 16.50 2.50
C ASN A 109 -4.33 15.86 2.35
N LEU A 110 -4.23 14.55 2.59
CA LEU A 110 -2.97 13.85 2.46
C LEU A 110 -2.65 13.52 1.00
N ARG A 111 -1.80 14.35 0.37
CA ARG A 111 -1.10 13.92 -0.85
C ARG A 111 0.08 13.04 -0.43
N LEU A 112 0.20 11.86 -1.04
CA LEU A 112 1.38 11.01 -0.90
C LEU A 112 2.57 11.65 -1.65
N THR A 113 3.09 12.75 -1.11
CA THR A 113 4.15 13.58 -1.71
C THR A 113 5.45 12.79 -1.90
N ARG A 114 5.68 11.80 -1.03
CA ARG A 114 6.84 10.92 -1.03
C ARG A 114 6.46 9.47 -1.36
N LEU A 115 5.74 9.25 -2.46
CA LEU A 115 5.83 7.97 -3.16
C LEU A 115 7.24 7.89 -3.74
N ALA A 116 8.19 7.39 -2.94
CA ALA A 116 9.47 6.98 -3.49
C ALA A 116 9.17 6.08 -4.71
N GLU A 117 9.93 6.24 -5.79
CA GLU A 117 10.08 5.18 -6.79
C GLU A 117 10.79 4.02 -6.07
N ASP A 118 10.12 3.41 -5.10
CA ASP A 118 10.69 2.30 -4.37
C ASP A 118 10.40 1.07 -5.21
N ASP A 119 11.40 0.74 -6.03
CA ASP A 119 11.67 -0.61 -6.54
C ASP A 119 11.90 -1.56 -5.35
N PHE A 120 10.99 -1.64 -4.38
CA PHE A 120 11.16 -2.50 -3.21
C PHE A 120 11.02 -3.99 -3.54
N VAL A 121 10.51 -4.30 -4.75
CA VAL A 121 10.64 -5.65 -5.33
C VAL A 121 12.12 -6.04 -5.49
N SER A 122 13.06 -5.08 -5.44
CA SER A 122 14.52 -5.30 -5.54
C SER A 122 15.30 -5.23 -4.21
N THR A 123 14.76 -4.63 -3.13
CA THR A 123 15.57 -4.29 -1.94
C THR A 123 15.29 -5.12 -0.68
N TYR A 124 14.28 -6.01 -0.64
CA TYR A 124 14.22 -7.01 0.43
C TYR A 124 15.16 -8.19 0.16
N LYS A 125 16.46 -7.97 0.33
CA LYS A 125 17.41 -9.07 0.56
C LYS A 125 17.38 -9.39 2.04
N MET A 126 16.85 -10.55 2.43
CA MET A 126 17.08 -11.06 3.79
C MET A 126 18.60 -11.09 4.01
N LYS A 127 19.07 -10.58 5.16
CA LYS A 127 20.47 -10.71 5.57
C LYS A 127 20.83 -12.20 5.47
N ASN A 128 21.79 -12.54 4.59
CA ASN A 128 22.27 -13.90 4.27
C ASN A 128 21.42 -14.75 3.30
N TYR A 129 20.44 -14.20 2.59
CA TYR A 129 19.78 -14.95 1.51
C TYR A 129 20.60 -14.89 0.23
N GLN A 130 21.14 -16.04 -0.18
CA GLN A 130 21.69 -16.28 -1.50
C GLN A 130 20.62 -16.97 -2.34
N LEU A 131 20.31 -16.41 -3.51
CA LEU A 131 19.47 -17.08 -4.49
C LEU A 131 20.19 -18.35 -4.96
N ASP A 132 19.49 -19.47 -4.99
CA ASP A 132 20.04 -20.70 -5.57
C ASP A 132 20.32 -20.45 -7.07
N PRO A 133 21.55 -20.70 -7.57
CA PRO A 133 21.91 -20.42 -8.96
C PRO A 133 21.09 -21.23 -9.99
N SER A 134 20.34 -22.24 -9.56
CA SER A 134 19.41 -22.99 -10.41
C SER A 134 18.04 -22.33 -10.61
N VAL A 135 17.74 -21.24 -9.90
CA VAL A 135 16.45 -20.56 -10.01
C VAL A 135 16.52 -19.41 -11.01
N THR A 136 15.78 -19.56 -12.12
CA THR A 136 15.46 -18.47 -13.05
C THR A 136 14.04 -17.98 -12.79
N CYS A 137 13.88 -16.69 -12.47
CA CYS A 137 12.56 -16.06 -12.41
C CYS A 137 12.08 -15.77 -13.85
N PRO A 138 10.87 -16.22 -14.23
CA PRO A 138 10.27 -15.89 -15.52
C PRO A 138 9.81 -14.42 -15.62
#